data_AF-A0A7X6UQA6-F1
#
_entry.id   AF-A0A7X6UQA6-F1
#
_cell.length_a   1.000
_cell.length_b   1.000
_cell.length_c   1.000
_cell.angle_alpha   90.00
_cell.angle_beta   90.00
_cell.angle_gamma   90.00
#
_symmetry.space_group_name_H-M   'P 1'
#
loop_
_entity.id
_entity.type
_entity.pdbx_description
1 polymer ?
#
loop_
_entity_poly.entity_id
_entity_poly.type
_entity_poly.pdbx_seq_one_letter_code
_entity_poly.pdbx_strand_id
1 'polypeptide(L)'
;YNIVFHLHLTISERNKNLNLSSRKFEKAKHELVTKGLIIECRTGKILHLIPKKIAFSCFGLHCPYVNIDFIEHSFYLYILKYYAAKSTSVKKVVLEYKLTASGKSADVAIQKNDGSMEALEWTASVSNIVQNCLKYDKTAFIKITFVCQSNDILKAVKS
;
A
#
# COMPACT_ATOMS: atom_id res chain seq x y z
N TYR A 1 7.93 -12.54 -12.49
CA TYR A 1 6.62 -13.19 -12.30
C TYR A 1 6.13 -13.11 -10.85
N ASN A 2 6.77 -13.78 -9.89
CA ASN A 2 6.27 -13.85 -8.50
C ASN A 2 6.06 -12.46 -7.87
N ILE A 3 6.92 -11.47 -8.18
CA ILE A 3 6.82 -10.08 -7.66
C ILE A 3 5.60 -9.30 -8.18
N VAL A 4 5.10 -9.60 -9.38
CA VAL A 4 3.94 -8.90 -9.97
C VAL A 4 2.62 -9.56 -9.61
N PHE A 5 2.63 -10.87 -9.31
CA PHE A 5 1.43 -11.61 -8.90
C PHE A 5 1.17 -11.58 -7.38
N HIS A 6 2.24 -11.67 -6.58
CA HIS A 6 2.13 -11.77 -5.13
C HIS A 6 2.72 -10.53 -4.48
N LEU A 7 2.11 -9.37 -4.73
CA LEU A 7 2.57 -8.08 -4.21
C LEU A 7 2.63 -8.02 -2.68
N HIS A 8 1.74 -8.75 -2.01
CA HIS A 8 1.61 -8.76 -0.55
C HIS A 8 2.71 -9.55 0.17
N LEU A 9 3.47 -10.39 -0.54
CA LEU A 9 4.51 -11.21 0.09
C LEU A 9 5.74 -10.36 0.41
N THR A 10 6.19 -10.48 1.65
CA THR A 10 7.49 -10.01 2.13
C THR A 10 8.62 -10.74 1.41
N ILE A 11 9.84 -10.20 1.49
CA ILE A 11 11.04 -10.87 0.95
C ILE A 11 11.25 -12.24 1.58
N SER A 12 11.03 -12.37 2.89
CA SER A 12 11.20 -13.64 3.61
C SER A 12 10.24 -14.73 3.10
N GLU A 13 8.95 -14.39 2.98
CA GLU A 13 7.94 -15.30 2.44
C GLU A 13 8.23 -15.65 0.98
N ARG A 14 8.71 -14.68 0.20
CA ARG A 14 9.09 -14.88 -1.20
C ARG A 14 10.26 -15.84 -1.34
N ASN A 15 11.29 -15.70 -0.52
CA ASN A 15 12.43 -16.62 -0.51
C ASN A 15 12.01 -18.04 -0.15
N LYS A 16 11.14 -18.19 0.86
CA LYS A 16 10.58 -19.48 1.26
C LYS A 16 9.78 -20.12 0.11
N ASN A 17 8.88 -19.36 -0.52
CA ASN A 17 8.00 -19.87 -1.58
C ASN A 17 8.76 -20.24 -2.86
N LEU A 18 9.81 -19.51 -3.20
CA LEU A 18 10.61 -19.75 -4.40
C LEU A 18 11.75 -20.75 -4.18
N ASN A 19 11.97 -21.20 -2.94
CA ASN A 19 13.06 -22.08 -2.54
C ASN A 19 14.43 -21.61 -3.08
N LEU A 20 14.67 -20.28 -3.01
CA LEU A 20 15.90 -19.66 -3.50
C LEU A 20 16.90 -19.50 -2.36
N SER A 21 18.18 -19.71 -2.66
CA SER A 21 19.24 -19.29 -1.75
C SER A 21 19.34 -17.77 -1.73
N SER A 22 19.76 -17.21 -0.59
CA SER A 22 19.91 -15.76 -0.42
C SER A 22 20.78 -15.13 -1.52
N ARG A 23 21.86 -15.81 -1.93
CA ARG A 23 22.75 -15.34 -3.02
C ARG A 23 22.02 -15.26 -4.36
N LYS A 24 21.22 -16.28 -4.71
CA LYS A 24 20.44 -16.29 -5.96
C LYS A 24 19.38 -15.19 -5.95
N PHE A 25 18.71 -15.00 -4.81
CA PHE A 25 17.73 -13.94 -4.63
C PHE A 25 18.34 -12.55 -4.81
N GLU A 26 19.45 -12.25 -4.12
CA GLU A 26 20.10 -10.94 -4.21
C GLU A 26 20.61 -10.63 -5.63
N LYS A 27 21.16 -11.64 -6.32
CA LYS A 27 21.55 -11.48 -7.74
C LYS A 27 20.34 -11.13 -8.61
N ALA A 28 19.25 -11.88 -8.50
CA ALA A 28 18.03 -11.64 -9.27
C ALA A 28 17.40 -10.28 -8.94
N LYS A 29 17.34 -9.91 -7.67
CA LYS A 29 16.87 -8.59 -7.22
C LYS A 29 17.71 -7.48 -7.84
N HIS A 30 19.04 -7.58 -7.76
CA HIS A 30 19.96 -6.60 -8.34
C HIS A 30 19.73 -6.44 -9.84
N GLU A 31 19.62 -7.55 -10.59
CA GLU A 31 19.33 -7.49 -12.03
C GLU A 31 18.00 -6.78 -12.35
N LEU A 32 16.95 -7.02 -11.55
CA LEU A 32 15.65 -6.38 -11.72
C LEU A 32 15.69 -4.88 -11.40
N VAL A 33 16.44 -4.48 -10.37
CA VAL A 33 16.67 -3.07 -10.01
C VAL A 33 17.43 -2.36 -11.13
N THR A 34 18.53 -2.95 -11.61
CA THR A 34 19.37 -2.39 -12.68
C THR A 34 18.59 -2.24 -13.99
N LYS A 35 17.68 -3.17 -14.30
CA LYS A 35 16.77 -3.08 -15.45
C LYS A 35 15.61 -2.09 -15.23
N GLY A 36 15.53 -1.45 -14.08
CA GLY A 36 14.48 -0.49 -13.74
C GLY A 36 13.09 -1.13 -13.59
N LEU A 37 12.99 -2.45 -13.39
CA LEU A 37 11.73 -3.18 -13.32
C LEU A 37 11.08 -3.11 -11.93
N ILE A 38 11.89 -2.94 -10.89
CA ILE A 38 11.42 -2.82 -9.50
C ILE A 38 12.09 -1.63 -8.81
N ILE A 39 11.50 -1.18 -7.71
CA ILE A 39 12.15 -0.30 -6.72
C ILE A 39 12.19 -0.99 -5.36
N GLU A 40 13.17 -0.59 -4.57
CA GLU A 40 13.34 -0.99 -3.18
C GLU A 40 12.78 0.10 -2.27
N CYS A 41 11.77 -0.22 -1.47
CA CYS A 41 11.14 0.71 -0.55
C CYS A 41 11.19 0.15 0.88
N ARG A 42 11.56 0.98 1.85
CA ARG A 42 11.59 0.58 3.27
C ARG A 42 10.39 1.15 4.02
N THR A 43 9.79 0.30 4.85
CA THR A 43 8.78 0.67 5.85
C THR A 43 9.22 0.13 7.20
N GLY A 44 9.66 1.03 8.08
CA GLY A 44 10.39 0.67 9.29
C GLY A 44 11.61 -0.21 8.99
N LYS A 45 11.61 -1.44 9.50
CA LYS A 45 12.68 -2.44 9.28
C LYS A 45 12.46 -3.35 8.08
N ILE A 46 11.29 -3.27 7.44
CA ILE A 46 10.90 -4.18 6.35
C ILE A 46 11.29 -3.56 5.00
N LEU A 47 11.92 -4.37 4.15
CA LEU A 47 12.20 -4.02 2.76
C LEU A 47 11.14 -4.64 1.85
N HIS A 48 10.49 -3.79 1.06
CA HIS A 48 9.53 -4.18 0.03
C HIS A 48 10.17 -4.05 -1.35
N LEU A 49 9.83 -5.00 -2.24
CA LEU A 49 10.17 -4.94 -3.66
C LEU A 49 8.91 -4.55 -4.43
N ILE A 50 8.89 -3.32 -4.95
CA ILE A 50 7.71 -2.76 -5.60
C ILE A 50 7.92 -2.82 -7.12
N PRO A 51 7.18 -3.64 -7.86
CA PRO A 51 7.31 -3.69 -9.32
C PRO A 51 6.78 -2.43 -9.98
N LYS A 52 7.49 -1.88 -10.96
CA LYS A 52 7.00 -0.77 -11.78
C LYS A 52 6.01 -1.27 -12.84
N LYS A 53 5.24 -0.34 -13.45
CA LYS A 53 4.30 -0.64 -14.56
C LYS A 53 4.93 -1.49 -15.67
N ILE A 54 6.19 -1.21 -16.02
CA ILE A 54 6.93 -1.95 -17.04
C ILE A 54 7.11 -3.43 -16.67
N ALA A 55 7.30 -3.77 -15.39
CA ALA A 55 7.42 -5.16 -14.97
C ALA A 55 6.12 -5.94 -15.19
N PHE A 56 4.94 -5.33 -14.94
CA PHE A 56 3.66 -5.96 -15.25
C PHE A 56 3.50 -6.18 -16.76
N SER A 57 3.92 -5.19 -17.55
CA SER A 57 3.84 -5.23 -19.01
C SER A 57 4.69 -6.36 -19.61
N CYS A 58 5.87 -6.63 -19.04
CA CYS A 58 6.72 -7.77 -19.44
C CYS A 58 6.05 -9.14 -19.27
N PHE A 59 4.98 -9.24 -18.47
CA PHE A 59 4.20 -10.46 -18.26
C PHE A 59 2.78 -10.37 -18.83
N GLY A 60 2.45 -9.33 -19.61
CA GLY A 60 1.11 -9.13 -20.15
C GLY A 60 0.04 -8.84 -19.10
N LEU A 61 0.43 -8.30 -17.93
CA LEU A 61 -0.48 -8.04 -16.81
C LEU A 61 -0.86 -6.58 -16.73
N HIS A 62 -2.07 -6.33 -16.24
CA HIS A 62 -2.47 -4.99 -15.82
C HIS A 62 -1.77 -4.58 -14.53
N CYS A 63 -1.25 -3.35 -14.48
CA CYS A 63 -0.68 -2.78 -13.27
C CYS A 63 -1.80 -2.33 -12.34
N PRO A 64 -1.91 -2.84 -11.10
CA PRO A 64 -3.03 -2.54 -10.21
C PRO A 64 -2.93 -1.18 -9.50
N TYR A 65 -1.94 -0.36 -9.85
CA TYR A 65 -1.68 0.91 -9.19
C TYR A 65 -2.61 2.00 -9.68
N VAL A 66 -3.18 2.75 -8.73
CA VAL A 66 -4.13 3.83 -9.02
C VAL A 66 -3.41 5.04 -9.60
N ASN A 67 -2.20 5.32 -9.12
CA ASN A 67 -1.35 6.41 -9.60
C ASN A 67 0.05 5.90 -9.95
N ILE A 68 0.42 6.00 -11.23
CA ILE A 68 1.71 5.51 -11.74
C ILE A 68 2.89 6.43 -11.43
N ASP A 69 2.64 7.69 -11.09
CA ASP A 69 3.67 8.67 -10.73
C ASP A 69 4.04 8.55 -9.25
N PHE A 70 3.11 8.04 -8.42
CA PHE A 70 3.31 7.76 -7.01
C PHE A 70 3.23 6.25 -6.73
N ILE A 71 4.21 5.52 -7.27
CA ILE A 71 4.27 4.05 -7.25
C ILE A 71 4.26 3.50 -5.82
N GLU A 72 5.02 4.08 -4.90
CA GLU A 72 5.08 3.60 -3.51
C GLU A 72 3.74 3.74 -2.80
N HIS A 73 3.13 4.92 -2.88
CA HIS A 73 1.79 5.17 -2.33
C HIS A 73 0.79 4.18 -2.92
N SER A 74 0.68 4.08 -4.24
CA SER A 74 -0.22 3.11 -4.90
C SER A 74 0.03 1.66 -4.50
N PHE A 75 1.29 1.27 -4.32
CA PHE A 75 1.64 -0.06 -3.82
C PHE A 75 1.09 -0.27 -2.41
N TYR A 76 1.33 0.65 -1.47
CA TYR A 76 0.82 0.50 -0.11
C TYR A 76 -0.71 0.54 -0.05
N LEU A 77 -1.38 1.34 -0.88
CA LEU A 77 -2.84 1.32 -1.00
C LEU A 77 -3.34 -0.05 -1.44
N TYR A 78 -2.70 -0.66 -2.45
CA TYR A 78 -3.03 -2.03 -2.88
C TYR A 78 -2.87 -3.04 -1.74
N ILE A 79 -1.76 -2.96 -1.00
CA ILE A 79 -1.46 -3.85 0.14
C ILE A 79 -2.52 -3.70 1.23
N LEU A 80 -2.87 -2.46 1.58
CA LEU A 80 -3.89 -2.15 2.58
C LEU A 80 -5.25 -2.68 2.17
N LYS A 81 -5.65 -2.48 0.90
CA LYS A 81 -6.89 -3.08 0.38
C LYS A 81 -6.88 -4.59 0.47
N TYR A 82 -5.77 -5.24 0.08
CA TYR A 82 -5.65 -6.69 0.13
C TYR A 82 -5.85 -7.23 1.55
N TYR A 83 -5.23 -6.62 2.56
CA TYR A 83 -5.40 -7.06 3.95
C TYR A 83 -6.76 -6.69 4.53
N ALA A 84 -7.28 -5.49 4.27
CA ALA A 84 -8.61 -5.09 4.74
C ALA A 84 -9.71 -6.01 4.20
N ALA A 85 -9.62 -6.39 2.92
CA ALA A 85 -10.59 -7.28 2.28
C ALA A 85 -10.58 -8.73 2.81
N LYS A 86 -9.56 -9.14 3.58
CA LYS A 86 -9.54 -10.47 4.21
C LYS A 86 -10.40 -10.57 5.47
N SER A 87 -10.79 -9.45 6.05
CA SER A 87 -11.62 -9.47 7.26
C SER A 87 -13.05 -9.90 6.95
N THR A 88 -13.61 -10.83 7.72
CA THR A 88 -14.99 -11.31 7.55
C THR A 88 -16.04 -10.25 7.86
N SER A 89 -15.67 -9.20 8.62
CA SER A 89 -16.55 -8.06 8.94
C SER A 89 -16.62 -7.01 7.84
N VAL A 90 -15.80 -7.12 6.80
CA VAL A 90 -15.68 -6.14 5.72
C VAL A 90 -16.54 -6.55 4.53
N LYS A 91 -17.45 -5.67 4.12
CA LYS A 91 -18.31 -5.83 2.96
C LYS A 91 -17.63 -5.39 1.68
N LYS A 92 -16.95 -4.24 1.72
CA LYS A 92 -16.35 -3.61 0.54
C LYS A 92 -15.13 -2.78 0.91
N VAL A 93 -14.12 -2.78 0.04
CA VAL A 93 -12.95 -1.90 0.15
C VAL A 93 -12.74 -1.15 -1.15
N VAL A 94 -12.60 0.17 -1.05
CA VAL A 94 -12.42 1.09 -2.19
C VAL A 94 -11.13 1.89 -1.98
N LEU A 95 -10.33 2.03 -3.04
CA LEU A 95 -9.16 2.90 -3.04
C LEU A 95 -9.57 4.29 -3.53
N GLU A 96 -8.90 5.33 -3.03
CA GLU A 96 -9.12 6.72 -3.47
C GLU A 96 -10.60 7.14 -3.42
N TYR A 97 -11.26 6.84 -2.30
CA TYR A 97 -12.68 7.13 -2.13
C TYR A 97 -12.90 8.63 -1.95
N LYS A 98 -13.64 9.26 -2.87
CA LYS A 98 -13.94 10.69 -2.81
C LYS A 98 -14.79 11.01 -1.57
N LEU A 99 -14.26 11.86 -0.70
CA LEU A 99 -14.92 12.32 0.53
C LEU A 99 -15.88 13.48 0.25
N THR A 100 -15.48 14.37 -0.64
CA THR A 100 -16.21 15.60 -0.98
C THR A 100 -16.12 15.89 -2.48
N ALA A 101 -17.02 16.77 -2.96
CA ALA A 101 -16.93 17.29 -4.34
C ALA A 101 -15.64 18.10 -4.58
N SER A 102 -15.01 18.63 -3.53
CA SER A 102 -13.77 19.41 -3.57
C SER A 102 -12.49 18.58 -3.82
N GLY A 103 -12.62 17.29 -4.16
CA GLY A 103 -11.51 16.46 -4.63
C GLY A 103 -10.67 15.79 -3.56
N LYS A 104 -11.05 15.90 -2.28
CA LYS A 104 -10.37 15.14 -1.20
C LYS A 104 -10.78 13.67 -1.26
N SER A 105 -9.82 12.77 -1.12
CA SER A 105 -10.04 11.32 -1.08
C SER A 105 -9.52 10.70 0.21
N ALA A 106 -10.15 9.60 0.61
CA ALA A 106 -9.56 8.61 1.50
C ALA A 106 -8.66 7.68 0.69
N ASP A 107 -7.46 7.38 1.18
CA ASP A 107 -6.57 6.43 0.52
C ASP A 107 -7.25 5.05 0.38
N VAL A 108 -7.82 4.56 1.49
CA VAL A 108 -8.61 3.33 1.53
C VAL A 108 -9.87 3.54 2.36
N ALA A 109 -11.04 3.38 1.74
CA ALA A 109 -12.32 3.33 2.44
C ALA A 109 -12.80 1.89 2.59
N ILE A 110 -13.25 1.56 3.80
CA ILE A 110 -13.76 0.25 4.20
C ILE A 110 -15.23 0.44 4.59
N GLN A 111 -16.10 -0.31 3.93
CA GLN A 111 -17.49 -0.47 4.35
C GLN A 111 -17.61 -1.81 5.07
N LYS A 112 -18.08 -1.80 6.31
CA LYS A 112 -18.37 -3.00 7.09
C LYS A 112 -19.75 -3.57 6.77
N ASN A 113 -20.00 -4.81 7.20
CA ASN A 113 -21.27 -5.49 6.98
C ASN A 113 -22.46 -4.79 7.67
N ASP A 114 -22.22 -4.10 8.78
CA ASP A 114 -23.19 -3.27 9.50
C ASP A 114 -23.45 -1.90 8.83
N GLY A 115 -22.79 -1.61 7.71
CA GLY A 115 -22.90 -0.36 6.97
C GLY A 115 -21.98 0.76 7.45
N SER A 116 -21.26 0.56 8.57
CA SER A 116 -20.31 1.56 9.08
C SER A 116 -19.11 1.72 8.13
N MET A 117 -18.56 2.94 8.11
CA MET A 117 -17.48 3.34 7.23
C MET A 117 -16.21 3.64 8.04
N GLU A 118 -15.11 3.00 7.68
CA GLU A 118 -13.78 3.26 8.25
C GLU A 118 -12.79 3.63 7.14
N ALA A 119 -11.78 4.41 7.50
CA ALA A 119 -10.75 4.84 6.56
C ALA A 119 -9.37 4.39 7.04
N LEU A 120 -8.51 3.99 6.09
CA LEU A 120 -7.08 3.83 6.31
C LEU A 120 -6.34 4.90 5.49
N GLU A 121 -5.43 5.60 6.14
CA GLU A 121 -4.64 6.70 5.56
C GLU A 121 -3.15 6.35 5.58
N TRP A 122 -2.56 6.12 4.41
CA TRP A 122 -1.14 5.89 4.30
C TRP A 122 -0.39 7.22 4.53
N THR A 123 0.48 7.22 5.54
CA THR A 123 1.16 8.44 6.01
C THR A 123 2.66 8.26 5.90
N ALA A 124 3.23 8.88 4.86
CA ALA A 124 4.66 8.94 4.58
C ALA A 124 5.36 10.17 5.21
N SER A 125 4.59 11.15 5.70
CA SER A 125 5.12 12.38 6.29
C SER A 125 4.21 12.91 7.40
N VAL A 126 4.82 13.49 8.44
CA VAL A 126 4.13 14.17 9.55
C VAL A 126 3.31 15.37 9.07
N SER A 127 3.76 16.03 7.99
CA SER A 127 3.10 17.22 7.43
C SER A 127 1.64 16.96 7.03
N ASN A 128 1.29 15.71 6.73
CA ASN A 128 -0.02 15.36 6.17
C ASN A 128 -1.04 14.97 7.25
N ILE A 129 -0.62 14.78 8.52
CA ILE A 129 -1.49 14.27 9.60
C ILE A 129 -2.68 15.20 9.81
N VAL A 130 -2.43 16.49 10.05
CA VAL A 130 -3.49 17.47 10.33
C VAL A 130 -4.46 17.60 9.15
N GLN A 131 -3.93 17.69 7.92
CA GLN A 131 -4.75 17.76 6.72
C GLN A 131 -5.61 16.50 6.54
N ASN A 132 -5.04 15.34 6.84
CA ASN A 132 -5.75 14.07 6.81
C ASN A 132 -6.80 13.97 7.92
N CYS A 133 -6.64 14.60 9.09
CA CYS A 133 -7.73 14.68 10.06
C CYS A 133 -8.85 15.60 9.54
N LEU A 134 -8.49 16.80 9.08
CA LEU A 134 -9.45 17.84 8.66
C LEU A 134 -10.29 17.43 7.45
N LYS A 135 -9.80 16.54 6.57
CA LYS A 135 -10.58 16.10 5.41
C LYS A 135 -11.77 15.19 5.76
N TYR A 136 -11.77 14.58 6.95
CA TYR A 136 -12.87 13.74 7.41
C TYR A 136 -13.88 14.48 8.29
N ASP A 137 -13.63 15.76 8.60
CA ASP A 137 -14.62 16.57 9.30
C ASP A 137 -15.95 16.54 8.56
N LYS A 138 -17.03 16.25 9.30
CA LYS A 138 -18.41 16.11 8.77
C LYS A 138 -18.59 15.04 7.69
N THR A 139 -17.76 14.00 7.69
CA THR A 139 -17.96 12.81 6.84
C THR A 139 -18.65 11.67 7.60
N ALA A 140 -19.13 10.65 6.89
CA ALA A 140 -19.78 9.48 7.48
C ALA A 140 -18.81 8.45 8.09
N PHE A 141 -17.50 8.71 8.06
CA PHE A 141 -16.49 7.79 8.56
C PHE A 141 -16.43 7.82 10.09
N ILE A 142 -16.67 6.68 10.71
CA ILE A 142 -16.69 6.55 12.18
C ILE A 142 -15.29 6.41 12.78
N LYS A 143 -14.30 6.06 11.95
CA LYS A 143 -12.92 5.84 12.36
C LYS A 143 -11.97 6.08 11.20
N ILE A 144 -10.84 6.72 11.51
CA ILE A 144 -9.70 6.89 10.60
C ILE A 144 -8.51 6.24 11.27
N THR A 145 -7.78 5.40 10.52
CA THR A 145 -6.56 4.75 11.01
C THR A 145 -5.39 5.20 10.16
N PHE A 146 -4.42 5.85 10.80
CA PHE A 146 -3.16 6.22 10.15
C PHE A 146 -2.24 5.00 10.05
N VAL A 147 -1.88 4.64 8.82
CA VAL A 147 -0.89 3.61 8.52
C VAL A 147 0.43 4.32 8.25
N CYS A 148 1.33 4.28 9.22
CA CYS A 148 2.55 5.06 9.21
C CYS A 148 3.70 4.32 8.53
N GLN A 149 4.44 5.00 7.66
CA GLN A 149 5.62 4.43 6.99
C GLN A 149 6.78 4.16 7.95
N SER A 150 6.89 4.95 9.02
CA SER A 150 7.98 4.87 9.98
C SER A 150 7.50 5.03 11.42
N ASN A 151 8.36 4.63 12.36
CA ASN A 151 8.10 4.77 13.79
C ASN A 151 8.05 6.24 14.23
N ASP A 152 8.79 7.13 13.56
CA ASP A 152 8.80 8.55 13.92
C ASP A 152 7.48 9.22 13.54
N ILE A 153 6.92 8.86 12.38
CA ILE A 153 5.57 9.28 11.99
C ILE A 153 4.54 8.71 12.96
N LEU A 154 4.66 7.44 13.34
CA LEU A 154 3.76 6.83 14.33
C LEU A 154 3.77 7.56 15.67
N LYS A 155 4.96 8.00 16.13
CA LYS A 155 5.06 8.82 17.35
C LYS A 155 4.35 10.16 17.19
N ALA A 156 4.52 10.82 16.04
CA ALA A 156 3.88 12.10 15.75
C ALA A 156 2.35 11.99 15.60
N VAL A 157 1.80 10.85 15.15
CA VAL A 157 0.35 10.61 15.13
C VAL A 157 -0.21 10.43 16.55
N LYS A 158 0.60 9.94 17.49
CA LYS A 158 0.19 9.65 18.87
C LYS A 158 0.32 10.82 19.85
N SER A 159 1.14 11.82 19.51
CA SER A 159 1.35 13.03 20.29
C SER A 159 0.21 14.02 20.12
#